data_AF-A0A515EJA9-F1
#
_entry.id   AF-A0A515EJA9-F1
#
_cell.length_a   1.000
_cell.length_b   1.000
_cell.length_c   1.000
_cell.angle_alpha   90.00
_cell.angle_beta   90.00
_cell.angle_gamma   90.00
#
_symmetry.space_group_name_H-M   'P 1'
#
loop_
_entity.id
_entity.type
_entity.pdbx_description
1 polymer ?
#
loop_
_entity_poly.entity_id
_entity_poly.type
_entity_poly.pdbx_seq_one_letter_code
_entity_poly.pdbx_strand_id
1 'polypeptide(L)'
;MKHFSVPMLATTLLLAASLTACETQPVAPSAAVAAKPEVAFVDLQGFDRDLSGALAAKLPKVDVAFYDRIAPSALPERLHHWMASVEAGGGTVKVTPPPGSVTPKDPFLLISAISAVWNASKMVNAAAINAQYKPAQAYDAQIVLKADPQGVSVVDKIVFVQRPSK
;
A
#
# COMPACT_ATOMS: atom_id res chain seq x y z
N MET A 1 65.21 -47.42 22.27
CA MET A 1 64.50 -47.03 21.02
C MET A 1 63.87 -45.66 21.23
N LYS A 2 64.29 -44.67 20.43
CA LYS A 2 63.51 -43.56 19.81
C LYS A 2 62.60 -42.72 20.74
N HIS A 3 63.05 -41.53 21.16
CA HIS A 3 62.77 -40.16 20.62
C HIS A 3 61.73 -39.43 21.51
N PHE A 4 62.12 -38.41 22.29
CA PHE A 4 62.22 -36.96 21.97
C PHE A 4 60.87 -36.19 21.97
N SER A 5 60.91 -35.02 22.63
CA SER A 5 60.12 -33.79 22.39
C SER A 5 58.94 -33.41 23.30
N VAL A 6 59.23 -32.42 24.16
CA VAL A 6 58.40 -31.26 24.58
C VAL A 6 58.05 -30.39 23.34
N PRO A 7 57.14 -29.37 23.32
CA PRO A 7 56.03 -28.91 24.19
C PRO A 7 54.70 -28.84 23.38
N MET A 8 53.68 -28.12 23.88
CA MET A 8 52.94 -27.05 23.15
C MET A 8 51.42 -27.07 23.44
N LEU A 9 50.87 -25.89 23.71
CA LEU A 9 49.46 -25.53 23.58
C LEU A 9 48.43 -26.26 24.48
N ALA A 10 48.20 -25.71 25.67
CA ALA A 10 46.86 -25.77 26.27
C ALA A 10 46.53 -24.47 27.03
N THR A 11 47.04 -23.34 26.56
CA THR A 11 46.68 -22.00 27.03
C THR A 11 45.57 -21.42 26.14
N THR A 12 44.56 -22.23 25.83
CA THR A 12 43.46 -21.82 24.93
C THR A 12 42.21 -22.66 25.18
N LEU A 13 41.76 -22.77 26.43
CA LEU A 13 40.47 -23.39 26.71
C LEU A 13 39.69 -22.56 27.73
N LEU A 14 38.52 -22.12 27.30
CA LEU A 14 37.42 -21.54 28.07
C LEU A 14 37.48 -20.05 28.43
N LEU A 15 37.86 -19.19 27.47
CA LEU A 15 37.43 -17.78 27.43
C LEU A 15 36.34 -17.57 26.36
N ALA A 16 35.30 -18.41 26.36
CA ALA A 16 34.26 -18.42 25.32
C ALA A 16 32.85 -18.75 25.86
N ALA A 17 32.47 -18.20 27.02
CA ALA A 17 31.14 -18.44 27.60
C ALA A 17 30.42 -17.16 28.07
N SER A 18 30.68 -16.02 27.42
CA SER A 18 30.05 -14.75 27.79
C SER A 18 29.50 -13.98 26.59
N LEU A 19 28.63 -14.61 25.78
CA LEU A 19 27.70 -13.93 24.86
C LEU A 19 26.50 -14.86 24.55
N THR A 20 25.64 -15.12 25.53
CA THR A 20 24.26 -15.57 25.28
C THR A 20 23.31 -14.74 26.10
N ALA A 21 23.10 -13.50 25.65
CA ALA A 21 21.98 -12.67 26.06
C ALA A 21 21.44 -11.95 24.81
N CYS A 22 20.96 -12.73 23.83
CA CYS A 22 19.85 -12.26 23.01
C CYS A 22 18.59 -12.76 23.71
N GLU A 23 18.15 -12.02 24.72
CA GLU A 23 16.77 -12.14 25.17
C GLU A 23 15.91 -11.71 23.98
N THR A 24 15.35 -12.69 23.28
CA THR A 24 14.29 -12.45 22.31
C THR A 24 13.11 -11.90 23.10
N GLN A 25 13.05 -10.57 23.20
CA GLN A 25 11.90 -9.88 23.74
C GLN A 25 10.67 -10.41 22.99
N PRO A 26 9.68 -11.00 23.69
CA PRO A 26 8.45 -11.39 23.04
C PRO A 26 7.88 -10.11 22.45
N VAL A 27 7.82 -10.04 21.13
CA VAL A 27 6.99 -9.05 20.45
C VAL A 27 5.59 -9.34 20.98
N ALA A 28 5.16 -8.54 21.95
CA ALA A 28 3.76 -8.50 22.35
C ALA A 28 2.97 -8.43 21.04
N PRO A 29 1.95 -9.28 20.81
CA PRO A 29 1.17 -9.22 19.60
C PRO A 29 0.73 -7.78 19.46
N SER A 30 1.27 -7.09 18.46
CA SER A 30 0.92 -5.72 18.12
C SER A 30 -0.59 -5.71 18.16
N ALA A 31 -1.17 -5.02 19.14
CA ALA A 31 -2.60 -5.01 19.38
C ALA A 31 -3.25 -4.90 18.01
N ALA A 32 -3.97 -5.95 17.60
CA ALA A 32 -4.49 -6.06 16.26
C ALA A 32 -5.30 -4.80 16.03
N VAL A 33 -4.74 -3.86 15.27
CA VAL A 33 -5.41 -2.59 14.97
C VAL A 33 -6.63 -3.04 14.20
N ALA A 34 -7.79 -2.94 14.85
CA ALA A 34 -9.04 -3.41 14.29
C ALA A 34 -9.17 -2.79 12.89
N ALA A 35 -9.34 -3.65 11.88
CA ALA A 35 -9.38 -3.23 10.50
C ALA A 35 -10.54 -2.24 10.32
N LYS A 36 -10.22 -1.03 9.82
CA LYS A 36 -11.21 0.03 9.64
C LYS A 36 -11.72 -0.01 8.20
N PRO A 37 -13.05 0.12 7.99
CA PRO A 37 -13.63 0.23 6.65
C PRO A 37 -13.34 1.57 5.98
N GLU A 38 -12.85 2.55 6.74
CA GLU A 38 -12.44 3.86 6.24
C GLU A 38 -11.02 4.18 6.73
N VAL A 39 -10.16 4.57 5.80
CA VAL A 39 -8.78 4.98 6.04
C VAL A 39 -8.64 6.39 5.51
N ALA A 40 -8.33 7.36 6.37
CA ALA A 40 -8.08 8.72 5.91
C ALA A 40 -6.70 8.78 5.24
N PHE A 41 -6.64 9.34 4.04
CA PHE A 41 -5.41 9.69 3.39
C PHE A 41 -4.79 10.90 4.10
N VAL A 42 -3.68 10.63 4.78
CA VAL A 42 -2.74 11.63 5.28
C VAL A 42 -1.38 11.22 4.75
N ASP A 43 -0.62 12.13 4.16
CA ASP A 43 0.69 11.83 3.55
C ASP A 43 1.78 11.61 4.61
N LEU A 44 1.52 10.71 5.55
CA LEU A 44 2.40 10.27 6.61
C LEU A 44 2.74 8.79 6.39
N GLN A 45 3.84 8.32 6.96
CA GLN A 45 4.28 6.93 6.80
C GLN A 45 3.25 5.89 7.27
N GLY A 46 2.33 6.27 8.16
CA GLY A 46 1.29 5.36 8.69
C GLY A 46 0.22 4.95 7.67
N PHE A 47 -0.02 5.75 6.63
CA PHE A 47 -1.11 5.51 5.69
C PHE A 47 -1.00 4.15 4.99
N ASP A 48 0.18 3.82 4.43
CA ASP A 48 0.34 2.58 3.66
C ASP A 48 0.18 1.34 4.54
N ARG A 49 0.65 1.41 5.78
CA ARG A 49 0.49 0.33 6.76
C ARG A 49 -0.98 0.11 7.08
N ASP A 50 -1.71 1.20 7.34
CA ASP A 50 -3.11 1.12 7.75
C ASP A 50 -4.00 0.65 6.59
N LEU A 51 -3.75 1.12 5.36
CA LEU A 51 -4.43 0.63 4.16
C LEU A 51 -4.08 -0.83 3.86
N SER A 52 -2.80 -1.22 3.96
CA SER A 52 -2.37 -2.61 3.81
C SER A 52 -3.11 -3.53 4.78
N GLY A 53 -3.20 -3.13 6.05
CA GLY A 53 -3.92 -3.87 7.09
C GLY A 53 -5.41 -4.00 6.81
N ALA A 54 -6.07 -2.92 6.38
CA ALA A 54 -7.50 -2.93 6.04
C ALA A 54 -7.81 -3.88 4.87
N LEU A 55 -6.99 -3.86 3.82
CA LEU A 55 -7.14 -4.75 2.66
C LEU A 55 -6.75 -6.20 2.99
N ALA A 56 -5.72 -6.42 3.81
CA ALA A 56 -5.31 -7.75 4.25
C ALA A 56 -6.38 -8.44 5.11
N ALA A 57 -7.18 -7.65 5.84
CA ALA A 57 -8.33 -8.13 6.60
C ALA A 57 -9.52 -8.58 5.72
N LYS A 58 -9.41 -8.46 4.38
CA LYS A 58 -10.44 -8.93 3.43
C LYS A 58 -11.80 -8.28 3.69
N LEU A 59 -11.79 -7.00 4.06
CA LEU A 59 -13.04 -6.25 4.20
C LEU A 59 -13.72 -6.14 2.82
N PRO A 60 -15.06 -6.24 2.74
CA PRO A 60 -15.77 -6.22 1.47
C PRO A 60 -15.62 -4.88 0.74
N LYS A 61 -15.41 -3.81 1.50
CA LYS A 61 -15.21 -2.45 1.00
C LYS A 61 -14.28 -1.69 1.94
N VAL A 62 -13.34 -0.94 1.38
CA VAL A 62 -12.45 -0.01 2.09
C VAL A 62 -12.44 1.34 1.38
N ASP A 63 -12.87 2.39 2.09
CA ASP A 63 -12.85 3.77 1.60
C ASP A 63 -11.56 4.47 2.03
N VAL A 64 -10.91 5.14 1.08
CA VAL A 64 -9.82 6.07 1.32
C VAL A 64 -10.34 7.49 1.14
N ALA A 65 -10.48 8.22 2.25
CA ALA A 65 -11.02 9.58 2.28
C ALA A 65 -9.89 10.61 2.22
N PHE A 66 -10.11 11.75 1.56
CA PHE A 66 -9.12 12.83 1.47
C PHE A 66 -9.54 14.03 2.32
N TYR A 67 -8.60 14.58 3.08
CA TYR A 67 -8.80 15.84 3.78
C TYR A 67 -8.62 17.04 2.86
N ASP A 68 -7.60 16.97 1.99
CA ASP A 68 -7.29 18.03 1.04
C ASP A 68 -8.09 17.90 -0.26
N ARG A 69 -8.29 19.05 -0.91
CA ARG A 69 -8.88 19.13 -2.23
C ARG A 69 -7.86 18.65 -3.27
N ILE A 70 -8.04 17.44 -3.78
CA ILE A 70 -7.13 16.84 -4.77
C ILE A 70 -7.78 16.86 -6.16
N ALA A 71 -7.08 17.44 -7.13
CA ALA A 71 -7.46 17.33 -8.54
C ALA A 71 -7.16 15.91 -9.04
N PRO A 72 -7.97 15.34 -9.95
CA PRO A 72 -7.73 13.97 -10.44
C PRO A 72 -6.35 13.77 -11.10
N SER A 73 -5.81 14.81 -11.75
CA SER A 73 -4.47 14.80 -12.33
C SER A 73 -3.33 14.95 -11.32
N ALA A 74 -3.64 15.30 -10.08
CA ALA A 74 -2.69 15.55 -9.00
C ALA A 74 -2.80 14.48 -7.90
N LEU A 75 -3.27 13.29 -8.25
CA LEU A 75 -3.30 12.16 -7.32
C LEU A 75 -1.87 11.84 -6.83
N PRO A 76 -1.67 11.65 -5.51
CA PRO A 76 -0.38 11.27 -4.95
C PRO A 76 0.18 9.99 -5.56
N GLU A 77 1.46 9.99 -5.92
CA GLU A 77 2.17 8.83 -6.52
C GLU A 77 2.04 7.56 -5.67
N ARG A 78 2.01 7.72 -4.34
CA ARG A 78 1.79 6.63 -3.39
C ARG A 78 0.53 5.81 -3.71
N LEU A 79 -0.57 6.48 -4.09
CA LEU A 79 -1.81 5.81 -4.48
C LEU A 79 -1.70 5.12 -5.84
N HIS A 80 -0.80 5.57 -6.70
CA HIS A 80 -0.51 4.88 -7.95
C HIS A 80 0.07 3.49 -7.71
N HIS A 81 0.89 3.28 -6.68
CA HIS A 81 1.37 1.93 -6.36
C HIS A 81 0.24 0.99 -5.90
N TRP A 82 -0.72 1.50 -5.13
CA TRP A 82 -1.88 0.72 -4.67
C TRP A 82 -2.77 0.27 -5.83
N MET A 83 -3.12 1.20 -6.72
CA MET A 83 -3.92 0.91 -7.90
C MET A 83 -3.16 0.05 -8.93
N ALA A 84 -1.84 0.19 -9.05
CA ALA A 84 -1.03 -0.70 -9.89
C ALA A 84 -1.04 -2.15 -9.34
N SER A 85 -1.04 -2.31 -8.02
CA SER A 85 -1.19 -3.62 -7.37
C SER A 85 -2.57 -4.24 -7.61
N VAL A 86 -3.64 -3.44 -7.59
CA VAL A 86 -5.00 -3.88 -8.00
C VAL A 86 -4.97 -4.51 -9.39
N GLU A 87 -4.39 -3.83 -10.37
CA GLU A 87 -4.31 -4.30 -11.75
C GLU A 87 -3.38 -5.50 -11.92
N ALA A 88 -2.25 -5.54 -11.19
CA ALA A 88 -1.36 -6.69 -11.16
C ALA A 88 -2.06 -7.95 -10.64
N GLY A 89 -3.06 -7.79 -9.76
CA GLY A 89 -3.95 -8.87 -9.31
C GLY A 89 -5.06 -9.24 -10.31
N GLY A 90 -5.16 -8.54 -11.44
CA GLY A 90 -6.26 -8.67 -12.40
C GLY A 90 -7.54 -7.96 -11.99
N GLY A 91 -7.48 -7.04 -11.01
CA GLY A 91 -8.56 -6.12 -10.69
C GLY A 91 -8.63 -4.94 -11.65
N THR A 92 -9.69 -4.14 -11.55
CA THR A 92 -9.94 -2.97 -12.39
C THR A 92 -9.88 -1.69 -11.58
N VAL A 93 -9.35 -0.62 -12.20
CA VAL A 93 -9.35 0.73 -11.64
C VAL A 93 -10.25 1.60 -12.51
N LYS A 94 -11.29 2.19 -11.94
CA LYS A 94 -12.26 3.01 -12.67
C LYS A 94 -12.40 4.40 -12.04
N VAL A 95 -12.78 5.37 -12.87
CA VAL A 95 -13.11 6.72 -12.40
C VAL A 95 -14.62 6.89 -12.48
N THR A 96 -15.25 7.24 -11.36
CA THR A 96 -16.69 7.46 -11.25
C THR A 96 -16.97 8.96 -11.19
N PRO A 97 -17.76 9.52 -12.12
CA PRO A 97 -18.04 10.96 -12.16
C PRO A 97 -18.96 11.41 -11.00
N PRO A 98 -19.04 12.72 -10.73
CA PRO A 98 -19.89 13.28 -9.68
C PRO A 98 -21.38 12.92 -9.88
N PRO A 99 -22.10 12.47 -8.83
CA PRO A 99 -23.53 12.27 -8.92
C PRO A 99 -24.25 13.63 -9.06
N GLY A 100 -25.10 13.77 -10.08
CA GLY A 100 -26.07 14.87 -10.19
C GLY A 100 -25.57 16.21 -10.76
N SER A 101 -24.34 16.34 -11.24
CA SER A 101 -23.93 17.56 -11.93
C SER A 101 -24.44 17.58 -13.37
N VAL A 102 -25.08 18.68 -13.78
CA VAL A 102 -25.11 19.10 -15.19
C VAL A 102 -23.75 18.81 -15.80
N THR A 103 -23.74 18.04 -16.87
CA THR A 103 -22.58 17.44 -17.51
C THR A 103 -21.33 18.30 -17.33
N PRO A 104 -20.25 17.81 -16.68
CA PRO A 104 -18.94 18.45 -16.80
C PRO A 104 -18.70 18.69 -18.29
N LYS A 105 -18.11 19.82 -18.66
CA LYS A 105 -18.02 20.22 -20.08
C LYS A 105 -17.44 19.13 -20.99
N ASP A 106 -16.69 18.17 -20.42
CA ASP A 106 -16.61 16.81 -20.94
C ASP A 106 -16.08 15.79 -19.88
N PRO A 107 -16.90 14.90 -19.28
CA PRO A 107 -16.40 13.92 -18.31
C PRO A 107 -15.44 12.89 -18.95
N PHE A 108 -15.58 12.65 -20.26
CA PHE A 108 -14.71 11.72 -20.98
C PHE A 108 -13.27 12.23 -21.10
N LEU A 109 -13.07 13.55 -21.22
CA LEU A 109 -11.73 14.14 -21.25
C LEU A 109 -10.99 14.01 -19.92
N LEU A 110 -11.71 14.08 -18.79
CA LEU A 110 -11.09 13.87 -17.47
C LEU A 110 -10.69 12.40 -17.29
N ILE A 111 -11.57 11.47 -17.68
CA ILE A 111 -11.29 10.03 -17.62
C ILE A 111 -10.07 9.69 -18.50
N SER A 112 -9.99 10.23 -19.71
CA SER A 112 -8.87 9.96 -20.62
C SER A 112 -7.56 10.55 -20.13
N ALA A 113 -7.57 11.77 -19.56
CA ALA A 113 -6.38 12.37 -18.96
C ALA A 113 -5.85 11.57 -17.77
N ILE A 114 -6.73 11.13 -16.86
CA ILE A 114 -6.34 10.27 -15.73
C ILE A 114 -5.78 8.94 -16.25
N SER A 115 -6.44 8.35 -17.25
CA SER A 115 -6.00 7.09 -17.86
C SER A 115 -4.64 7.22 -18.57
N ALA A 116 -4.35 8.37 -19.18
CA ALA A 116 -3.07 8.63 -19.82
C ALA A 116 -1.93 8.77 -18.81
N VAL A 117 -2.14 9.56 -17.74
CA VAL A 117 -1.19 9.68 -16.62
C VAL A 117 -0.94 8.32 -15.97
N TRP A 118 -2.02 7.55 -15.77
CA TRP A 118 -1.99 6.20 -15.24
C TRP A 118 -1.09 5.26 -16.05
N ASN A 119 -1.34 5.18 -17.36
CA ASN A 119 -0.55 4.33 -18.25
C ASN A 119 0.92 4.77 -18.34
N ALA A 120 1.20 6.07 -18.25
CA ALA A 120 2.57 6.58 -18.19
C ALA A 120 3.30 6.15 -16.89
N SER A 121 2.64 6.22 -15.73
CA SER A 121 3.23 5.80 -14.44
C SER A 121 3.52 4.29 -14.41
N LYS A 122 2.63 3.44 -14.96
CA LYS A 122 2.88 1.98 -15.04
C LYS A 122 4.16 1.62 -15.79
N MET A 123 4.47 2.36 -16.85
CA MET A 123 5.65 2.09 -17.68
C MET A 123 6.96 2.37 -16.92
N VAL A 124 6.92 3.27 -15.92
CA VAL A 124 8.07 3.63 -15.08
C VAL A 124 8.15 2.72 -13.84
N ASN A 125 7.01 2.30 -13.29
CA ASN A 125 6.90 1.56 -12.03
C ASN A 125 6.79 0.02 -12.19
N ALA A 126 7.15 -0.54 -13.34
CA ALA A 126 7.06 -1.99 -13.62
C ALA A 126 8.00 -2.88 -12.77
N ALA A 127 8.69 -2.34 -11.76
CA ALA A 127 9.65 -3.04 -10.93
C ALA A 127 9.15 -3.21 -9.49
N ALA A 128 9.02 -4.48 -9.07
CA ALA A 128 8.76 -4.97 -7.72
C ALA A 128 7.52 -4.39 -7.01
N ILE A 129 6.40 -5.14 -7.04
CA ILE A 129 5.30 -4.93 -6.10
C ILE A 129 5.84 -5.20 -4.69
N ASN A 130 6.11 -4.13 -3.93
CA ASN A 130 6.45 -4.24 -2.52
C ASN A 130 5.38 -5.05 -1.78
N ALA A 131 5.79 -5.93 -0.86
CA ALA A 131 4.88 -6.83 -0.16
C ALA A 131 3.69 -6.10 0.51
N GLN A 132 3.90 -4.84 0.92
CA GLN A 132 2.86 -3.99 1.49
C GLN A 132 1.67 -3.75 0.56
N TYR A 133 1.86 -3.73 -0.76
CA TYR A 133 0.79 -3.47 -1.73
C TYR A 133 0.05 -4.73 -2.15
N LYS A 134 0.61 -5.91 -1.89
CA LYS A 134 0.04 -7.21 -2.30
C LYS A 134 -1.43 -7.42 -1.89
N PRO A 135 -1.90 -6.99 -0.70
CA PRO A 135 -3.30 -7.15 -0.33
C PRO A 135 -4.31 -6.55 -1.31
N ALA A 136 -3.93 -5.50 -2.04
CA ALA A 136 -4.80 -4.84 -3.03
C ALA A 136 -5.10 -5.70 -4.26
N GLN A 137 -4.32 -6.75 -4.54
CA GLN A 137 -4.54 -7.66 -5.68
C GLN A 137 -5.91 -8.37 -5.64
N ALA A 138 -6.52 -8.49 -4.45
CA ALA A 138 -7.83 -9.10 -4.27
C ALA A 138 -9.01 -8.15 -4.53
N TYR A 139 -8.75 -6.91 -4.95
CA TYR A 139 -9.75 -5.84 -5.01
C TYR A 139 -9.93 -5.29 -6.43
N ASP A 140 -11.06 -4.63 -6.67
CA ASP A 140 -11.23 -3.57 -7.67
C ASP A 140 -11.09 -2.20 -6.96
N ALA A 141 -10.76 -1.14 -7.71
CA ALA A 141 -10.67 0.22 -7.18
C ALA A 141 -11.53 1.22 -7.98
N GLN A 142 -12.11 2.19 -7.28
CA GLN A 142 -12.89 3.27 -7.87
C GLN A 142 -12.43 4.62 -7.34
N ILE A 143 -12.03 5.52 -8.23
CA ILE A 143 -11.77 6.93 -7.92
C ILE A 143 -13.10 7.66 -8.08
N VAL A 144 -13.71 8.05 -6.96
CA VAL A 144 -15.00 8.77 -6.96
C VAL A 144 -14.72 10.25 -7.01
N LEU A 145 -15.32 10.94 -7.97
CA LEU A 145 -15.21 12.39 -8.13
C LEU A 145 -16.42 13.10 -7.53
N LYS A 146 -16.23 14.34 -7.10
CA LYS A 146 -17.30 15.28 -6.75
C LYS A 146 -17.05 16.64 -7.38
N ALA A 147 -18.10 17.42 -7.57
CA ALA A 147 -17.96 18.84 -7.82
C ALA A 147 -17.72 19.55 -6.47
N ASP A 148 -16.74 20.44 -6.44
CA ASP A 148 -16.54 21.34 -5.31
C ASP A 148 -17.53 22.54 -5.36
N PRO A 149 -17.52 23.46 -4.38
CA PRO A 149 -18.40 24.63 -4.39
C PRO A 149 -18.23 25.57 -5.60
N GLN A 150 -17.11 25.45 -6.33
CA GLN A 150 -16.82 26.22 -7.54
C GLN A 150 -17.24 25.48 -8.82
N GLY A 151 -17.81 24.28 -8.69
CA GLY A 151 -18.19 23.42 -9.82
C GLY A 151 -17.02 22.68 -10.47
N VAL A 152 -15.84 22.68 -9.84
CA VAL A 152 -14.64 22.00 -10.33
C VAL A 152 -14.64 20.55 -9.84
N SER A 153 -14.28 19.62 -10.74
CA SER A 153 -14.18 18.20 -10.41
C SER A 153 -12.94 17.92 -9.55
N VAL A 154 -13.17 17.31 -8.39
CA VAL A 154 -12.13 16.93 -7.42
C VAL A 154 -12.35 15.49 -6.97
N VAL A 155 -11.30 14.85 -6.46
CA VAL A 155 -11.40 13.51 -5.88
C VAL A 155 -12.16 13.59 -4.56
N ASP A 156 -13.23 12.81 -4.43
CA ASP A 156 -13.96 12.65 -3.18
C ASP A 156 -13.31 11.56 -2.32
N LYS A 157 -13.15 10.36 -2.89
CA LYS A 157 -12.58 9.20 -2.23
C LYS A 157 -12.07 8.17 -3.24
N ILE A 158 -11.25 7.25 -2.77
CA ILE A 158 -10.96 6.00 -3.49
C ILE A 158 -11.65 4.85 -2.75
N VAL A 159 -12.33 3.98 -3.49
CA VAL A 159 -13.04 2.82 -2.91
C VAL A 159 -12.41 1.55 -3.42
N PHE A 160 -11.90 0.72 -2.53
CA PHE A 160 -11.50 -0.65 -2.82
C PHE A 160 -12.67 -1.58 -2.55
N VAL A 161 -13.06 -2.39 -3.53
CA VAL A 161 -14.15 -3.38 -3.42
C VAL A 161 -13.56 -4.78 -3.56
N GLN A 162 -13.77 -5.63 -2.57
CA GLN A 162 -13.21 -6.99 -2.61
C GLN A 162 -13.86 -7.78 -3.73
N ARG A 163 -13.04 -8.43 -4.55
CA ARG A 163 -13.54 -9.33 -5.59
C ARG A 163 -13.93 -10.68 -4.97
N PRO A 164 -14.97 -11.35 -5.51
CA PRO A 164 -15.29 -12.70 -5.07
C PRO A 164 -14.09 -13.62 -5.29
N SER A 165 -13.72 -14.38 -4.26
CA SER A 165 -12.68 -15.40 -4.37
C SER A 165 -13.10 -16.42 -5.43
N LYS A 166 -12.24 -16.63 -6.44
CA LYS A 166 -12.44 -17.66 -7.45
C LYS A 166 -12.22 -19.05 -6.87
#